data_AF-A0A963SG42-F1
#
_entry.id   AF-A0A963SG42-F1
#
_cell.length_a   1.000
_cell.length_b   1.000
_cell.length_c   1.000
_cell.angle_alpha   90.00
_cell.angle_beta   90.00
_cell.angle_gamma   90.00
#
_symmetry.space_group_name_H-M   'P 1'
#
loop_
_entity.id
_entity.type
_entity.pdbx_description
1 polymer ?
#
loop_
_entity_poly.entity_id
_entity_poly.type
_entity_poly.pdbx_seq_one_letter_code
_entity_poly.pdbx_strand_id
1 'polypeptide(L)'
;MSNYVESFGQLWGPLLVLGQILLFTLVLLISIAFLLLFDRKVWAGVMMRKGPNVVGPFGLLQSFADFGKFLIKEIVIPAGANKFVFLFAPILTCTLAFAAWAAIPVAPGTESGTTWVISNLNVGVLYLFAISSLGVYG
;
A
#
# COMPACT_ATOMS: atom_id res chain seq x y z
N MET A 1 1.54 -15.36 10.14
CA MET A 1 2.97 -15.52 9.81
C MET A 1 3.86 -15.90 11.01
N SER A 2 3.30 -16.10 12.22
CA SER A 2 4.09 -16.34 13.46
C SER A 2 4.85 -17.66 13.51
N ASN A 3 4.42 -18.69 12.78
CA ASN A 3 4.94 -20.06 12.94
C ASN A 3 6.14 -20.38 12.02
N TYR A 4 6.54 -19.47 11.13
CA TYR A 4 7.65 -19.70 10.19
C TYR A 4 9.02 -19.62 10.88
N VAL A 5 9.16 -18.83 11.94
CA VAL A 5 10.41 -18.72 12.73
C VAL A 5 10.67 -20.00 13.51
N GLU A 6 9.62 -20.62 14.05
CA GLU A 6 9.73 -21.90 14.76
C GLU A 6 9.95 -23.07 13.79
N SER A 7 9.38 -23.02 12.58
CA SER A 7 9.42 -24.13 11.63
C SER A 7 10.66 -24.17 10.72
N PHE A 8 11.31 -23.03 10.45
CA PHE A 8 12.47 -22.94 9.54
C PHE A 8 13.74 -22.40 10.20
N GLY A 9 13.69 -22.10 11.50
CA GLY A 9 14.82 -21.59 12.28
C GLY A 9 15.01 -20.07 12.20
N GLN A 10 15.87 -19.55 13.07
CA GLN A 10 16.01 -18.12 13.35
C GLN A 10 16.56 -17.28 12.18
N LEU A 11 17.19 -17.92 11.18
CA LEU A 11 17.72 -17.23 9.99
C LEU A 11 16.73 -17.27 8.80
N TRP A 12 16.15 -18.44 8.51
CA TRP A 12 15.29 -18.62 7.33
C TRP A 12 13.85 -18.18 7.56
N GLY A 13 13.34 -18.32 8.79
CA GLY A 13 11.98 -17.90 9.14
C GLY A 13 11.73 -16.40 8.90
N PRO A 14 12.55 -15.48 9.43
CA PRO A 14 12.37 -14.05 9.20
C PRO A 14 12.51 -13.64 7.74
N LEU A 15 13.41 -14.28 6.98
CA LEU A 15 13.59 -14.02 5.55
C LEU A 15 12.32 -14.35 4.74
N LEU A 16 11.70 -15.49 5.04
CA LEU A 16 10.44 -15.90 4.39
C LEU A 16 9.29 -14.95 4.73
N VAL A 17 9.20 -14.50 5.99
CA VAL A 17 8.19 -13.51 6.40
C VAL A 17 8.40 -12.19 5.68
N LEU A 18 9.64 -11.69 5.59
CA LEU A 18 9.97 -10.48 4.83
C LEU A 18 9.61 -10.63 3.35
N GLY A 19 9.91 -11.77 2.74
CA GLY A 19 9.54 -12.06 1.35
C GLY A 19 8.03 -12.04 1.13
N GLN A 20 7.25 -12.61 2.05
CA GLN A 20 5.79 -12.58 2.00
C GLN A 20 5.22 -11.18 2.15
N ILE A 21 5.75 -10.37 3.08
CA ILE A 21 5.34 -8.97 3.27
C ILE A 21 5.64 -8.17 1.99
N LEU A 22 6.83 -8.32 1.43
CA LEU A 22 7.22 -7.61 0.21
C LEU A 22 6.31 -7.98 -0.96
N LEU A 23 6.03 -9.27 -1.15
CA LEU A 23 5.10 -9.74 -2.18
C LEU A 23 3.70 -9.14 -1.98
N PHE A 24 3.19 -9.16 -0.74
CA PHE A 24 1.89 -8.55 -0.43
C PHE A 24 1.87 -7.05 -0.75
N THR A 25 2.89 -6.29 -0.34
CA THR A 25 3.02 -4.86 -0.66
C THR A 25 3.07 -4.63 -2.17
N LEU A 26 3.79 -5.46 -2.92
CA LEU A 26 3.88 -5.34 -4.38
C LEU A 26 2.51 -5.56 -5.04
N VAL A 27 1.79 -6.61 -4.66
CA VAL A 27 0.43 -6.86 -5.15
C VAL A 27 -0.48 -5.68 -4.84
N LEU A 28 -0.43 -5.16 -3.61
CA LEU A 28 -1.22 -4.01 -3.17
C LEU A 28 -0.93 -2.76 -4.01
N LEU A 29 0.35 -2.45 -4.29
CA LEU A 29 0.73 -1.32 -5.14
C LEU A 29 0.24 -1.48 -6.59
N ILE A 30 0.33 -2.69 -7.16
CA ILE A 30 -0.22 -2.97 -8.49
C ILE A 30 -1.74 -2.83 -8.51
N SER A 31 -2.44 -3.34 -7.48
CA SER A 31 -3.89 -3.20 -7.36
C SER A 31 -4.31 -1.73 -7.32
N ILE A 32 -3.60 -0.89 -6.56
CA ILE A 32 -3.85 0.56 -6.50
C ILE A 32 -3.60 1.21 -7.88
N ALA A 33 -2.52 0.83 -8.57
CA ALA A 33 -2.21 1.37 -9.89
C ALA A 33 -3.36 1.13 -10.90
N PHE A 34 -3.97 -0.06 -10.88
CA PHE A 34 -5.13 -0.36 -11.73
C PHE A 34 -6.43 0.26 -11.22
N LEU A 35 -6.64 0.38 -9.90
CA LEU A 35 -7.77 1.09 -9.32
C LEU A 35 -7.80 2.57 -9.75
N LEU A 36 -6.65 3.25 -9.79
CA LEU A 36 -6.55 4.62 -10.28
C LEU A 36 -6.93 4.76 -11.75
N LEU A 37 -6.51 3.80 -12.59
CA LEU A 37 -6.93 3.76 -14.00
C LEU A 37 -8.43 3.52 -14.13
N PHE A 38 -8.96 2.61 -13.33
CA PHE A 38 -10.39 2.29 -13.29
C PHE A 38 -11.22 3.51 -12.88
N ASP A 39 -10.86 4.19 -11.80
CA ASP A 39 -11.54 5.40 -11.33
C ASP A 39 -11.61 6.47 -12.43
N ARG A 40 -10.49 6.73 -13.13
CA ARG A 40 -10.47 7.65 -14.29
C ARG A 40 -11.42 7.23 -15.42
N LYS A 41 -11.56 5.94 -15.69
CA LYS A 41 -12.47 5.43 -16.72
C LYS A 41 -13.92 5.53 -16.29
N VAL A 42 -14.23 5.24 -15.02
CA VAL A 42 -15.58 5.35 -14.46
C VAL A 42 -16.06 6.80 -14.53
N TRP A 43 -15.27 7.76 -14.03
CA TRP A 43 -15.65 9.17 -14.06
C TRP A 43 -15.76 9.74 -15.49
N ALA A 44 -14.91 9.27 -16.40
CA ALA A 44 -15.05 9.63 -17.81
C ALA A 44 -16.38 9.09 -18.40
N GLY A 45 -16.75 7.85 -18.06
CA GLY A 45 -18.01 7.23 -18.45
C GLY A 45 -19.24 8.00 -17.92
N VAL A 46 -19.22 8.41 -16.65
CA VAL A 46 -20.28 9.24 -16.05
C VAL A 46 -20.46 10.56 -16.81
N MET A 47 -19.36 11.17 -17.25
CA MET A 47 -19.36 12.43 -18.01
C MET A 47 -19.55 12.25 -19.52
N MET A 48 -19.90 11.05 -19.99
CA MET A 48 -20.02 10.73 -21.42
C MET A 48 -18.80 11.12 -22.27
N ARG A 49 -17.59 10.98 -21.70
CA ARG A 49 -16.32 11.16 -22.43
C ARG A 49 -15.47 9.90 -22.33
N LYS A 50 -14.54 9.73 -23.27
CA LYS A 50 -13.60 8.60 -23.21
C LYS A 50 -12.55 8.87 -22.16
N GLY A 51 -12.32 7.87 -21.28
CA GLY A 51 -11.21 7.87 -20.34
C GLY A 51 -9.85 7.66 -21.04
N PRO A 52 -8.76 7.49 -20.27
CA PRO A 52 -7.43 7.29 -20.83
C PRO A 52 -7.39 6.12 -21.84
N ASN A 53 -7.00 6.40 -23.09
CA ASN A 53 -6.98 5.42 -24.19
C ASN A 53 -5.70 5.47 -25.06
N VAL A 54 -4.70 6.27 -24.69
CA VAL A 54 -3.52 6.54 -25.55
C VAL A 54 -2.28 5.77 -25.09
N VAL A 55 -2.03 5.65 -23.78
CA VAL A 55 -0.82 5.02 -23.25
C VAL A 55 -1.03 3.49 -23.12
N GLY A 56 -0.70 2.78 -24.20
CA GLY A 56 -0.85 1.32 -24.34
C GLY A 56 -2.28 0.86 -24.70
N PRO A 57 -2.50 -0.45 -24.93
CA PRO A 57 -3.82 -1.00 -25.20
C PRO A 57 -4.80 -0.65 -24.08
N PHE A 58 -5.93 -0.02 -24.41
CA PHE A 58 -6.93 0.47 -23.46
C PHE A 58 -6.39 1.37 -22.33
N GLY A 59 -5.22 2.02 -22.50
CA GLY A 59 -4.64 2.88 -21.46
C GLY A 59 -4.02 2.14 -20.27
N LEU A 60 -3.78 0.81 -20.36
CA LEU A 60 -3.25 0.00 -19.24
C LEU A 60 -1.87 0.47 -18.75
N LEU A 61 -1.06 1.04 -19.63
CA LEU A 61 0.28 1.52 -19.27
C LEU A 61 0.28 2.93 -18.66
N GLN A 62 -0.88 3.59 -18.58
CA GLN A 62 -0.99 4.95 -18.04
C GLN A 62 -0.48 5.04 -16.60
N SER A 63 -0.82 4.08 -15.74
CA SER A 63 -0.41 4.11 -14.32
C SER A 63 1.11 3.98 -14.16
N PHE A 64 1.78 3.23 -15.05
CA PHE A 64 3.23 3.14 -15.08
C PHE A 64 3.88 4.43 -15.61
N ALA A 65 3.28 5.07 -16.61
CA ALA A 65 3.74 6.38 -17.10
C ALA A 65 3.61 7.47 -16.03
N ASP A 66 2.54 7.45 -15.24
CA ASP A 66 2.35 8.39 -14.12
C ASP A 66 3.39 8.17 -13.01
N PHE A 67 3.73 6.90 -12.72
CA PHE A 67 4.82 6.59 -11.79
C PHE A 67 6.16 7.12 -12.30
N GLY A 68 6.48 6.87 -13.58
CA GLY A 68 7.70 7.41 -14.21
C GLY A 68 7.78 8.93 -14.17
N LYS A 69 6.64 9.62 -14.37
CA LYS A 69 6.54 11.08 -14.23
C LYS A 69 6.90 11.55 -12.82
N PHE A 70 6.50 10.83 -11.76
CA PHE A 70 6.84 11.22 -10.40
C PHE A 70 8.33 11.08 -10.08
N LEU A 71 9.03 10.11 -10.68
CA LEU A 71 10.48 9.93 -10.50
C LEU A 71 11.30 11.09 -11.08
N ILE A 72 10.83 11.67 -12.18
CA ILE A 72 11.50 12.79 -12.87
C ILE A 72 11.06 14.14 -12.27
N LYS A 73 10.05 14.15 -11.40
CA LYS A 73 9.48 15.38 -10.87
C LYS A 73 10.44 16.02 -9.86
N GLU A 74 10.78 17.28 -10.11
CA GLU A 74 11.60 18.07 -9.18
C GLU A 74 10.90 18.27 -7.84
N ILE A 75 11.66 18.10 -6.76
CA ILE A 75 11.20 18.30 -5.39
C ILE A 75 11.33 19.79 -5.07
N VAL A 76 10.20 20.50 -5.06
CA VAL A 76 10.15 21.93 -4.71
C VAL A 76 9.75 22.06 -3.25
N ILE A 77 10.67 22.55 -2.41
CA ILE A 77 10.41 22.85 -1.01
C ILE A 77 10.13 24.36 -0.87
N PRO A 78 8.98 24.79 -0.32
CA PRO A 78 8.68 26.21 -0.15
C PRO A 78 9.70 26.91 0.75
N ALA A 79 10.15 28.11 0.36
CA ALA A 79 11.19 28.85 1.08
C ALA A 79 10.81 29.24 2.53
N GLY A 80 9.51 29.35 2.83
CA GLY A 80 8.99 29.67 4.16
C GLY A 80 8.57 28.45 5.01
N ALA A 81 8.75 27.22 4.51
CA ALA A 81 8.32 26.01 5.22
C ALA A 81 9.43 25.46 6.12
N ASN A 82 9.02 24.86 7.24
CA ASN A 82 9.93 24.03 8.04
C ASN A 82 10.25 22.74 7.26
N LYS A 83 11.50 22.63 6.79
CA LYS A 83 11.98 21.52 5.96
C LYS A 83 11.80 20.16 6.63
N PHE A 84 11.95 20.08 7.95
CA PHE A 84 11.84 18.82 8.69
C PHE A 84 10.41 18.31 8.66
N VAL A 85 9.44 19.15 9.07
CA VAL A 85 8.02 18.75 9.09
C VAL A 85 7.50 18.48 7.68
N PHE A 86 7.89 19.31 6.70
CA PHE A 86 7.45 19.16 5.30
C PHE A 86 7.87 17.84 4.67
N LEU A 87 9.08 17.36 4.96
CA LEU A 87 9.58 16.07 4.43
C LEU A 87 9.11 14.88 5.27
N PHE A 88 8.91 15.07 6.58
CA PHE A 88 8.52 13.97 7.48
C PHE A 88 7.03 13.62 7.39
N ALA A 89 6.15 14.62 7.21
CA ALA A 89 4.71 14.43 7.04
C ALA A 89 4.32 13.33 6.00
N PRO A 90 4.81 13.38 4.74
CA PRO A 90 4.48 12.35 3.75
C PRO A 90 5.06 10.96 4.09
N ILE A 91 6.19 10.90 4.83
CA ILE A 91 6.77 9.62 5.28
C ILE A 91 5.90 9.02 6.38
N LEU A 92 5.41 9.86 7.31
CA LEU A 92 4.58 9.43 8.42
C LEU A 92 3.24 8.88 7.91
N THR A 93 2.53 9.62 7.04
CA THR A 93 1.25 9.17 6.45
C THR A 93 1.40 7.87 5.66
N CYS A 94 2.46 7.76 4.86
CA CYS A 94 2.75 6.55 4.08
C CYS A 94 3.00 5.34 5.01
N THR A 95 3.79 5.53 6.06
CA THR A 95 4.11 4.46 7.03
C THR A 95 2.87 3.99 7.78
N LEU A 96 2.03 4.92 8.23
CA LEU A 96 0.78 4.62 8.92
C LEU A 96 -0.22 3.87 8.02
N ALA A 97 -0.30 4.25 6.73
CA ALA A 97 -1.16 3.58 5.76
C ALA A 97 -0.76 2.10 5.57
N PHE A 98 0.53 1.79 5.48
CA PHE A 98 0.99 0.39 5.42
C PHE A 98 0.83 -0.34 6.76
N ALA A 99 1.03 0.34 7.89
CA ALA A 99 0.86 -0.26 9.20
C ALA A 99 -0.59 -0.70 9.48
N ALA A 100 -1.59 -0.01 8.91
CA ALA A 100 -3.00 -0.41 9.04
C ALA A 100 -3.27 -1.83 8.50
N TRP A 101 -2.59 -2.22 7.41
CA TRP A 101 -2.74 -3.55 6.81
C TRP A 101 -2.20 -4.69 7.67
N ALA A 102 -1.43 -4.40 8.72
CA ALA A 102 -0.88 -5.44 9.59
C ALA A 102 -1.96 -6.25 10.34
N ALA A 103 -3.11 -5.62 10.62
CA ALA A 103 -4.19 -6.21 11.41
C ALA A 103 -5.31 -6.83 10.57
N ILE A 104 -5.35 -6.58 9.26
CA ILE A 104 -6.44 -7.02 8.38
C ILE A 104 -6.12 -8.44 7.85
N PRO A 105 -7.02 -9.43 8.02
CA PRO A 105 -6.84 -10.75 7.43
C PRO A 105 -7.11 -10.70 5.92
N VAL A 106 -6.17 -11.20 5.12
CA VAL A 106 -6.23 -11.12 3.64
C VAL A 106 -6.88 -12.35 3.02
N ALA A 107 -6.78 -13.51 3.67
CA ALA A 107 -7.42 -14.75 3.20
C ALA A 107 -7.96 -15.59 4.38
N PRO A 108 -9.12 -16.26 4.20
CA PRO A 108 -9.57 -17.31 5.12
C PRO A 108 -8.52 -18.42 5.19
N GLY A 109 -8.35 -19.01 6.38
CA GLY A 109 -7.35 -20.06 6.59
C GLY A 109 -7.54 -21.23 5.62
N THR A 110 -6.49 -21.56 4.88
CA THR A 110 -6.38 -22.83 4.14
C THR A 110 -6.40 -23.99 5.14
N GLU A 111 -6.65 -25.22 4.68
CA GLU A 111 -6.89 -26.47 5.43
C GLU A 111 -5.92 -26.82 6.60
N SER A 112 -4.87 -26.02 6.86
CA SER A 112 -4.01 -26.06 8.06
C SER A 112 -4.35 -25.02 9.15
N GLY A 113 -5.48 -24.31 9.09
CA GLY A 113 -5.98 -23.48 10.19
C GLY A 113 -5.26 -22.14 10.41
N THR A 114 -4.30 -21.77 9.56
CA THR A 114 -3.61 -20.47 9.63
C THR A 114 -4.30 -19.40 8.80
N THR A 115 -4.98 -18.46 9.45
CA THR A 115 -5.43 -17.20 8.83
C THR A 115 -4.23 -16.41 8.30
N TRP A 116 -4.29 -15.98 7.04
CA TRP A 116 -3.25 -15.12 6.46
C TRP A 116 -3.39 -13.70 7.00
N VAL A 117 -2.75 -13.49 8.15
CA VAL A 117 -2.59 -12.21 8.82
C VAL A 117 -1.11 -11.98 9.12
N ILE A 118 -0.67 -10.74 8.94
CA ILE A 118 0.71 -10.31 9.22
C ILE A 118 0.96 -10.38 10.74
N SER A 119 0.08 -9.76 11.52
CA SER A 119 0.09 -9.85 12.99
C SER A 119 -1.29 -10.17 13.54
N ASN A 120 -1.42 -11.30 14.24
CA ASN A 120 -2.66 -11.63 14.94
C ASN A 120 -2.70 -10.85 16.27
N LEU A 121 -3.44 -9.76 16.28
CA LEU A 121 -3.63 -8.90 17.45
C LEU A 121 -4.97 -9.23 18.10
N ASN A 122 -4.95 -9.56 19.40
CA ASN A 122 -6.18 -9.77 20.18
C ASN A 122 -7.08 -8.50 20.19
N VAL A 123 -6.47 -7.32 20.07
CA VAL A 123 -7.15 -6.01 20.00
C VAL A 123 -7.03 -5.36 18.61
N GLY A 124 -7.25 -6.12 17.54
CA GLY A 124 -7.10 -5.66 16.16
C GLY A 124 -7.94 -4.42 15.79
N VAL A 125 -9.18 -4.32 16.27
CA VAL A 125 -10.05 -3.16 16.02
C VAL A 125 -9.52 -1.89 16.70
N LEU A 126 -9.01 -2.01 17.93
CA LEU A 126 -8.44 -0.89 18.68
C LEU A 126 -7.18 -0.35 17.99
N TYR A 127 -6.37 -1.26 17.43
CA TYR A 127 -5.18 -0.92 16.65
C TYR A 127 -5.55 -0.14 15.37
N LEU A 128 -6.56 -0.59 14.62
CA LEU A 128 -7.03 0.13 13.43
C LEU A 128 -7.55 1.52 13.78
N PHE A 129 -8.28 1.65 14.89
CA PHE A 129 -8.77 2.95 15.37
C PHE A 129 -7.62 3.89 15.75
N ALA A 130 -6.61 3.40 16.47
CA ALA A 130 -5.43 4.18 16.83
C ALA A 130 -4.65 4.66 15.59
N ILE A 131 -4.43 3.78 14.61
CA ILE A 131 -3.74 4.14 13.37
C ILE A 131 -4.56 5.13 12.55
N SER A 132 -5.88 4.94 12.45
CA SER A 132 -6.75 5.88 11.74
C SER A 132 -6.72 7.27 12.38
N SER A 133 -6.63 7.37 13.71
CA SER A 133 -6.49 8.65 14.40
C SER A 133 -5.10 9.27 14.15
N LEU A 134 -4.03 8.47 14.19
CA LEU A 134 -2.68 8.93 13.88
C LEU A 134 -2.53 9.40 12.42
N GLY A 135 -3.26 8.80 11.49
CA GLY A 135 -3.27 9.17 10.08
C GLY A 135 -3.75 10.60 9.81
N VAL A 136 -4.51 11.21 10.73
CA VAL A 136 -4.93 12.62 10.63
C VAL A 136 -3.80 13.61 10.98
N TYR A 137 -2.79 13.15 11.73
CA TYR A 137 -1.67 13.98 12.18
C TYR A 137 -0.49 14.01 11.21
N GLY A 138 -0.43 13.07 10.27
CA GLY A 138 0.58 13.07 9.21
C GLY A 138 0.19 13.99 8.08
#